data_AF-A0A8J7RPC9-F1
#
_entry.id   AF-A0A8J7RPC9-F1
#
_cell.length_a   1.000
_cell.length_b   1.000
_cell.length_c   1.000
_cell.angle_alpha   90.00
_cell.angle_beta   90.00
_cell.angle_gamma   90.00
#
_symmetry.space_group_name_H-M   'P 1'
#
loop_
_entity.id
_entity.type
_entity.pdbx_description
1 polymer ?
#
loop_
_entity_poly.entity_id
_entity_poly.type
_entity_poly.pdbx_seq_one_letter_code
_entity_poly.pdbx_strand_id
1 'polypeptide(L)'
;MNNSASPEAIYTPDEVAERLRLPRRSVIIKAKQFGLCFVVGRSIRLTEAHVQALIVALQYKSSSEMAQHHAARVAGSQAFDRIVARVQKQNADRAEGIAQRRAKAAEERQARLAEKQRMAAERKAAPPAAFAQIEEQPAEPLDLSNRDPAYWTPARKRQYKERKLKR
;
A
#
# COMPACT_ATOMS: atom_id res chain seq x y z
N MET A 1 -8.77 21.99 -45.43
CA MET A 1 -7.66 22.22 -44.49
C MET A 1 -7.46 20.92 -43.71
N ASN A 2 -6.34 20.23 -43.93
CA ASN A 2 -6.09 18.90 -43.40
C ASN A 2 -5.76 18.98 -41.90
N ASN A 3 -6.70 18.57 -41.04
CA ASN A 3 -6.46 18.36 -39.62
C ASN A 3 -5.62 17.09 -39.42
N SER A 4 -4.31 17.21 -39.64
CA SER A 4 -3.34 16.25 -39.12
C SER A 4 -3.28 16.41 -37.60
N ALA A 5 -4.20 15.74 -36.90
CA ALA A 5 -4.19 15.68 -35.45
C ALA A 5 -2.95 14.88 -35.00
N SER A 6 -1.81 15.55 -34.91
CA SER A 6 -0.66 15.05 -34.15
C SER A 6 -1.17 14.69 -32.76
N PRO A 7 -0.77 13.54 -32.19
CA PRO A 7 -1.21 13.15 -30.86
C PRO A 7 -0.83 14.26 -29.89
N GLU A 8 -1.84 14.94 -29.32
CA GLU A 8 -1.63 16.01 -28.36
C GLU A 8 -0.80 15.45 -27.21
N ALA A 9 0.43 15.96 -27.08
CA ALA A 9 1.35 15.50 -26.06
C ALA A 9 0.78 15.81 -24.67
N ILE A 10 0.81 14.80 -23.80
CA ILE A 10 0.35 14.91 -22.41
C ILE A 10 1.58 14.96 -21.53
N TYR A 11 1.71 16.05 -20.78
CA TYR A 11 2.83 16.31 -19.90
C TYR A 11 2.47 16.11 -18.44
N THR A 12 3.48 15.71 -17.68
CA THR A 12 3.47 15.71 -16.21
C THR A 12 3.87 17.10 -15.68
N PRO A 13 3.51 17.44 -14.43
CA PRO A 13 3.95 18.70 -13.82
C PRO A 13 5.47 18.82 -13.73
N ASP A 14 6.18 17.68 -13.66
CA ASP A 14 7.64 17.61 -13.61
C ASP A 14 8.25 18.00 -14.97
N GLU A 15 7.73 17.43 -16.06
CA GLU A 15 8.15 17.78 -17.43
C GLU A 15 7.86 19.26 -17.76
N VAL A 16 6.70 19.78 -17.33
CA VAL A 16 6.36 21.20 -17.53
C VAL A 16 7.24 22.11 -16.67
N ALA A 17 7.56 21.70 -15.44
CA ALA A 17 8.46 22.44 -14.55
C ALA A 17 9.86 22.58 -15.16
N GLU A 18 10.39 21.50 -15.73
CA GLU A 18 11.67 21.51 -16.44
C GLU A 18 11.61 22.43 -17.67
N ARG A 19 10.57 22.31 -18.49
CA ARG A 19 10.40 23.13 -19.70
C ARG A 19 10.28 24.62 -19.41
N LEU A 20 9.54 24.99 -18.36
CA LEU A 20 9.31 26.39 -17.98
C LEU A 20 10.36 26.93 -17.00
N ARG A 21 11.32 26.10 -16.56
CA ARG A 21 12.30 26.40 -15.50
C ARG A 21 11.62 26.97 -14.24
N LEU A 22 10.49 26.37 -13.86
CA LEU A 22 9.72 26.75 -12.68
C LEU A 22 9.73 25.63 -11.65
N PRO A 23 9.60 25.93 -10.35
CA PRO A 23 9.37 24.90 -9.35
C PRO A 23 8.09 24.12 -9.68
N ARG A 24 8.16 22.79 -9.60
CA ARG A 24 7.00 21.89 -9.75
C ARG A 24 5.78 22.36 -8.98
N ARG A 25 5.98 22.81 -7.73
CA ARG A 25 4.91 23.32 -6.86
C ARG A 25 4.22 24.54 -7.49
N SER A 26 4.98 25.47 -8.07
CA SER A 26 4.47 26.66 -8.73
C SER A 26 3.64 26.32 -9.97
N VAL A 27 4.10 25.34 -10.77
CA VAL A 27 3.34 24.83 -11.93
C VAL A 27 2.00 24.26 -11.48
N ILE A 28 2.00 23.42 -10.44
CA ILE A 28 0.77 22.82 -9.90
C ILE A 28 -0.20 23.89 -9.39
N ILE A 29 0.28 24.85 -8.61
CA ILE A 29 -0.56 25.93 -8.06
C ILE A 29 -1.20 26.73 -9.19
N LYS A 30 -0.40 27.20 -10.15
CA LYS A 30 -0.88 28.04 -11.25
C LYS A 30 -1.80 27.27 -12.20
N ALA A 31 -1.44 26.04 -12.54
CA ALA A 31 -2.29 25.21 -13.41
C ALA A 31 -3.67 24.97 -12.77
N LYS A 32 -3.73 24.72 -11.44
CA LYS A 32 -5.01 24.63 -10.72
C LYS A 32 -5.75 25.96 -10.66
N GLN A 33 -5.04 27.05 -10.33
CA GLN A 33 -5.61 28.39 -10.21
C GLN A 33 -6.29 28.85 -11.52
N PHE A 34 -5.70 28.50 -12.66
CA PHE A 34 -6.21 28.88 -13.97
C PHE A 34 -7.08 27.80 -14.65
N GLY A 35 -7.29 26.65 -14.01
CA GLY A 35 -8.01 25.52 -14.63
C GLY A 35 -7.27 24.87 -15.81
N LEU A 36 -5.97 25.12 -15.97
CA LEU A 36 -5.11 24.63 -17.05
C LEU A 36 -4.51 23.25 -16.76
N CYS A 37 -5.30 22.37 -16.15
CA CYS A 37 -4.89 21.00 -15.92
C CYS A 37 -6.11 20.10 -15.78
N PHE A 38 -5.93 18.83 -16.10
CA PHE A 38 -6.90 17.80 -15.76
C PHE A 38 -6.33 16.89 -14.68
N VAL A 39 -7.20 16.56 -13.73
CA VAL A 39 -6.87 15.70 -12.59
C VAL A 39 -7.30 14.29 -12.92
N VAL A 40 -6.35 13.35 -12.89
CA VAL A 40 -6.65 11.92 -13.03
C VAL A 40 -6.22 11.19 -11.75
N GLY A 41 -7.21 10.86 -10.93
CA GLY A 41 -6.98 10.32 -9.59
C GLY A 41 -6.22 11.33 -8.71
N ARG A 42 -5.02 10.94 -8.24
CA ARG A 42 -4.13 11.81 -7.46
C ARG A 42 -3.08 12.55 -8.30
N SER A 43 -3.08 12.33 -9.61
CA SER A 43 -2.10 12.90 -10.52
C SER A 43 -2.69 14.04 -11.33
N ILE A 44 -1.84 15.01 -11.68
CA ILE A 44 -2.20 16.14 -12.54
C ILE A 44 -1.54 15.92 -13.89
N ARG A 45 -2.25 16.26 -14.97
CA ARG A 45 -1.76 16.19 -16.34
C ARG A 45 -2.08 17.49 -17.08
N LEU A 46 -1.19 17.86 -17.99
CA LEU A 46 -1.30 19.06 -18.81
C LEU A 46 -1.18 18.67 -20.29
N THR A 47 -2.00 19.24 -21.16
CA THR A 47 -1.80 19.12 -22.61
C THR A 47 -0.83 20.20 -23.09
N GLU A 48 -0.33 20.09 -24.32
CA GLU A 48 0.45 21.18 -24.95
C GLU A 48 -0.32 22.51 -24.91
N ALA A 49 -1.63 22.50 -25.18
CA ALA A 49 -2.47 23.69 -25.11
C ALA A 49 -2.51 24.31 -23.70
N HIS A 50 -2.56 23.48 -22.64
CA HIS A 50 -2.47 23.96 -21.26
C HIS A 50 -1.12 24.60 -20.96
N VAL A 51 -0.02 24.02 -21.45
CA VAL A 51 1.33 24.56 -21.25
C VAL A 51 1.46 25.93 -21.94
N GLN A 52 0.98 26.06 -23.16
CA GLN A 52 0.97 27.34 -23.89
C GLN A 52 0.14 28.40 -23.17
N ALA A 53 -1.07 28.05 -22.73
CA ALA A 53 -1.92 28.96 -21.95
C ALA A 53 -1.27 29.35 -20.62
N LEU A 54 -0.51 28.44 -19.99
CA LEU A 54 0.22 28.72 -18.75
C LEU A 54 1.36 29.72 -19.00
N ILE A 55 2.07 29.62 -20.13
CA ILE A 55 3.09 30.59 -20.55
C ILE A 55 2.47 31.97 -20.73
N VAL A 56 1.34 32.07 -21.41
CA VAL A 56 0.62 33.34 -21.60
C VAL A 56 0.20 33.92 -20.25
N ALA A 57 -0.39 33.10 -19.37
CA ALA A 57 -0.79 33.54 -18.03
C ALA A 57 0.39 33.99 -17.15
N LEU A 58 1.59 33.42 -17.36
CA LEU A 58 2.81 33.82 -16.66
C LEU A 58 3.37 35.16 -17.15
N GLN A 59 3.22 35.45 -18.45
CA GLN A 59 3.66 36.72 -19.04
C GLN A 59 2.74 37.89 -18.64
N TYR A 60 1.43 37.65 -18.55
CA TYR A 60 0.45 38.68 -18.20
C TYR A 60 -0.04 38.52 -16.76
N LYS A 61 0.63 39.22 -15.83
CA LYS A 61 0.39 39.19 -14.37
C LYS A 61 -1.07 39.51 -13.97
N SER A 62 -1.86 40.14 -14.85
CA SER A 62 -3.26 40.54 -14.65
C SER A 62 -4.30 39.66 -15.38
N SER A 63 -3.90 38.67 -16.20
CA SER A 63 -4.79 38.03 -17.18
C SER A 63 -5.41 36.71 -16.71
N SER A 64 -5.95 36.71 -15.48
CA SER A 64 -6.69 35.56 -14.95
C SER A 64 -7.84 35.13 -15.87
N GLU A 65 -8.56 36.10 -16.45
CA GLU A 65 -9.71 35.83 -17.33
C GLU A 65 -9.30 35.17 -18.64
N MET A 66 -8.22 35.61 -19.29
CA MET A 66 -7.82 35.03 -20.57
C MET A 66 -7.33 33.59 -20.42
N ALA A 67 -6.63 33.30 -19.31
CA ALA A 67 -6.23 31.94 -18.96
C ALA A 67 -7.45 31.04 -18.70
N GLN A 68 -8.46 31.56 -18.00
CA GLN A 68 -9.71 30.85 -17.73
C GLN A 68 -10.55 30.61 -19.00
N HIS A 69 -10.63 31.59 -19.91
CA HIS A 69 -11.28 31.43 -21.21
C HIS A 69 -10.59 30.36 -22.06
N HIS A 70 -9.27 30.31 -22.04
CA HIS A 70 -8.51 29.29 -22.75
C HIS A 70 -8.72 27.90 -22.12
N ALA A 71 -8.76 27.81 -20.79
CA ALA A 71 -9.09 26.59 -20.06
C ALA A 71 -10.48 26.06 -20.43
N ALA A 72 -11.49 26.92 -20.43
CA ALA A 72 -12.87 26.57 -20.81
C ALA A 72 -12.94 26.06 -22.26
N ARG A 73 -12.20 26.69 -23.18
CA ARG A 73 -12.15 26.28 -24.58
C ARG A 73 -11.51 24.91 -24.77
N VAL A 74 -10.43 24.61 -24.04
CA VAL A 74 -9.76 23.31 -24.10
C VAL A 74 -10.63 22.22 -23.48
N ALA A 75 -11.25 22.51 -22.32
CA ALA A 75 -12.13 21.58 -21.62
C ALA A 75 -13.38 21.20 -22.43
N GLY A 76 -13.90 22.11 -23.26
CA GLY A 76 -15.04 21.85 -24.15
C GLY A 76 -14.68 21.17 -25.48
N SER A 77 -13.41 20.78 -25.71
CA SER A 77 -13.01 20.18 -26.98
C SER A 77 -13.18 18.66 -27.00
N GLN A 78 -13.66 18.11 -28.11
CA GLN A 78 -13.75 16.65 -28.29
C GLN A 78 -12.39 15.94 -28.18
N ALA A 79 -11.29 16.66 -28.45
CA ALA A 79 -9.93 16.14 -28.28
C ALA A 79 -9.60 15.93 -26.79
N PHE A 80 -10.00 16.87 -25.94
CA PHE A 80 -9.85 16.77 -24.49
C PHE A 80 -10.61 15.56 -23.92
N ASP A 81 -11.86 15.35 -24.33
CA ASP A 81 -12.64 14.19 -23.87
C ASP A 81 -11.96 12.86 -24.23
N ARG A 82 -11.42 12.75 -25.45
CA ARG A 82 -10.67 11.56 -25.90
C ARG A 82 -9.39 11.35 -25.09
N ILE A 83 -8.70 12.42 -24.72
CA ILE A 83 -7.50 12.37 -23.89
C ILE A 83 -7.85 11.90 -22.48
N VAL A 84 -8.89 12.48 -21.88
CA VAL A 84 -9.37 12.09 -20.53
C VAL A 84 -9.77 10.62 -20.52
N ALA A 85 -10.56 10.17 -21.50
CA ALA A 85 -10.97 8.78 -21.63
C ALA A 85 -9.76 7.82 -21.77
N ARG A 86 -8.74 8.20 -22.55
CA ARG A 86 -7.51 7.40 -22.71
C ARG A 86 -6.75 7.26 -21.40
N VAL A 87 -6.57 8.35 -20.65
CA VAL A 87 -5.82 8.32 -19.39
C VAL A 87 -6.60 7.59 -18.30
N GLN A 88 -7.92 7.71 -18.27
CA GLN A 88 -8.78 6.91 -17.40
C GLN A 88 -8.65 5.41 -17.69
N LYS A 89 -8.69 5.01 -18.98
CA LYS A 89 -8.49 3.62 -19.40
C LYS A 89 -7.13 3.08 -18.96
N GLN A 90 -6.04 3.80 -19.23
CA GLN A 90 -4.70 3.38 -18.79
C GLN A 90 -4.58 3.21 -17.26
N ASN A 91 -5.29 4.03 -16.49
CA ASN A 91 -5.31 3.90 -15.04
C ASN A 91 -6.14 2.70 -14.57
N ALA A 92 -7.26 2.40 -15.24
CA ALA A 92 -8.05 1.20 -14.97
C ALA A 92 -7.23 -0.07 -15.23
N ASP A 93 -6.56 -0.16 -16.39
CA ASP A 93 -5.70 -1.31 -16.75
C ASP A 93 -4.59 -1.54 -15.70
N ARG A 94 -3.99 -0.45 -15.19
CA ARG A 94 -2.99 -0.52 -14.11
C ARG A 94 -3.59 -0.98 -12.78
N ALA A 95 -4.79 -0.50 -12.44
CA ALA A 95 -5.46 -0.88 -11.21
C ALA A 95 -5.82 -2.38 -11.22
N GLU A 96 -6.30 -2.89 -12.36
CA GLU A 96 -6.58 -4.31 -12.56
C GLU A 96 -5.31 -5.16 -12.42
N GLY A 97 -4.19 -4.76 -13.03
CA GLY A 97 -2.92 -5.47 -12.87
C GLY A 97 -2.42 -5.53 -11.41
N ILE A 98 -2.65 -4.47 -10.63
CA ILE A 98 -2.34 -4.46 -9.19
C ILE A 98 -3.29 -5.39 -8.43
N ALA A 99 -4.59 -5.40 -8.76
CA ALA A 99 -5.58 -6.26 -8.13
C ALA A 99 -5.27 -7.74 -8.36
N GLN A 100 -4.90 -8.13 -9.59
CA GLN A 100 -4.50 -9.50 -9.91
C GLN A 100 -3.27 -9.96 -9.11
N ARG A 101 -2.25 -9.10 -9.00
CA ARG A 101 -1.05 -9.41 -8.19
C ARG A 101 -1.39 -9.60 -6.71
N ARG A 102 -2.31 -8.79 -6.17
CA ARG A 102 -2.78 -8.91 -4.79
C ARG A 102 -3.59 -10.19 -4.57
N ALA A 103 -4.46 -10.55 -5.51
CA ALA A 103 -5.23 -11.80 -5.46
C ALA A 103 -4.30 -13.01 -5.43
N LYS A 104 -3.32 -13.07 -6.34
CA LYS A 104 -2.32 -14.16 -6.37
C LYS A 104 -1.52 -14.25 -5.07
N ALA A 105 -1.08 -13.10 -4.53
CA ALA A 105 -0.36 -13.09 -3.25
C ALA A 105 -1.21 -13.56 -2.06
N ALA A 106 -2.54 -13.30 -2.09
CA ALA A 106 -3.47 -13.78 -1.08
C ALA A 106 -3.66 -15.30 -1.18
N GLU A 107 -3.81 -15.84 -2.39
CA GLU A 107 -3.90 -17.28 -2.64
C GLU A 107 -2.64 -18.02 -2.16
N GLU A 108 -1.45 -17.53 -2.52
CA GLU A 108 -0.18 -18.10 -2.05
C GLU A 108 -0.07 -18.09 -0.52
N ARG A 109 -0.54 -17.02 0.13
CA ARG A 109 -0.56 -16.94 1.60
C ARG A 109 -1.52 -17.96 2.20
N GLN A 110 -2.70 -18.15 1.62
CA GLN A 110 -3.65 -19.16 2.07
C GLN A 110 -3.10 -20.58 1.91
N ALA A 111 -2.45 -20.88 0.77
CA ALA A 111 -1.80 -22.17 0.54
C ALA A 111 -0.73 -22.47 1.60
N ARG A 112 0.13 -21.49 1.92
CA ARG A 112 1.14 -21.64 2.98
C ARG A 112 0.54 -21.88 4.37
N LEU A 113 -0.60 -21.24 4.67
CA LEU A 113 -1.29 -21.46 5.94
C LEU A 113 -1.92 -22.85 6.00
N ALA A 114 -2.53 -23.31 4.91
CA ALA A 114 -3.09 -24.66 4.81
C ALA A 114 -2.00 -25.73 4.96
N GLU A 115 -0.85 -25.55 4.32
CA GLU A 115 0.31 -26.46 4.46
C GLU A 115 0.82 -26.50 5.90
N LYS A 116 0.98 -25.34 6.56
CA LYS A 116 1.35 -25.27 7.98
C LYS A 116 0.34 -26.00 8.88
N GLN A 117 -0.95 -25.87 8.60
CA GLN A 117 -1.99 -26.56 9.35
C GLN A 117 -1.94 -28.07 9.14
N ARG A 118 -1.68 -28.55 7.92
CA ARG A 118 -1.47 -29.98 7.63
C ARG A 118 -0.28 -30.52 8.42
N MET A 119 0.87 -29.86 8.36
CA MET A 119 2.06 -30.26 9.12
C MET A 119 1.82 -30.26 10.64
N ALA A 120 1.04 -29.29 11.15
CA ALA A 120 0.67 -29.24 12.56
C ALA A 120 -0.31 -30.37 12.96
N ALA A 121 -1.24 -30.73 12.08
CA ALA A 121 -2.15 -31.85 12.30
C ALA A 121 -1.39 -33.18 12.30
N GLU A 122 -0.45 -33.39 11.37
CA GLU A 122 0.43 -34.56 11.34
C GLU A 122 1.28 -34.69 12.60
N ARG A 123 1.85 -33.57 13.10
CA ARG A 123 2.60 -33.55 14.37
C ARG A 123 1.74 -33.89 15.59
N LYS A 124 0.45 -33.55 15.57
CA LYS A 124 -0.49 -33.91 16.65
C LYS A 124 -0.98 -35.35 16.56
N ALA A 125 -1.06 -35.90 15.34
CA ALA A 125 -1.48 -37.29 15.10
C ALA A 125 -0.33 -38.29 15.32
N ALA A 126 0.92 -37.84 15.28
CA ALA A 126 2.06 -38.64 15.71
C ALA A 126 1.87 -39.04 17.20
N PRO A 127 1.87 -40.35 17.53
CA PRO A 127 1.74 -40.78 18.92
C PRO A 127 2.91 -40.22 19.74
N PRO A 128 2.70 -39.84 21.01
CA PRO A 128 3.76 -39.35 21.89
C PRO A 128 4.73 -40.49 22.25
N ALA A 129 5.60 -40.87 21.32
CA ALA A 129 6.57 -41.95 21.50
C ALA A 129 7.77 -41.58 22.39
N ALA A 130 7.72 -40.45 23.10
CA ALA A 130 8.86 -39.92 23.86
C ALA A 130 8.53 -39.45 25.29
N PHE A 131 7.39 -39.84 25.86
CA PHE A 131 7.08 -39.61 27.29
C PHE A 131 6.92 -40.91 28.09
N ALA A 132 7.48 -42.02 27.59
CA ALA A 132 7.67 -43.21 28.39
C ALA A 132 8.93 -43.03 29.24
N GLN A 133 8.80 -43.29 30.55
CA GLN A 133 9.86 -43.37 31.57
C GLN A 133 10.28 -42.04 32.22
N ILE A 134 9.37 -41.47 33.03
CA ILE A 134 9.82 -40.82 34.27
C ILE A 134 9.41 -41.79 35.37
N GLU A 135 10.37 -42.56 35.89
CA GLU A 135 10.20 -43.38 37.09
C GLU A 135 9.70 -42.48 38.23
N GLU A 136 8.44 -42.67 38.61
CA GLU A 136 7.89 -42.12 39.85
C GLU A 136 8.51 -42.86 41.02
N GLN A 137 9.62 -42.34 41.55
CA GLN A 137 10.12 -42.79 42.84
C GLN A 137 9.11 -42.44 43.96
N PRO A 138 8.93 -43.32 44.97
CA PRO A 138 7.96 -43.11 46.03
C PRO A 138 8.26 -41.83 46.82
N ALA A 139 7.19 -41.09 47.13
CA ALA A 139 7.24 -39.76 47.71
C ALA A 139 7.87 -39.74 49.11
N GLU A 140 9.14 -39.36 49.19
CA GLU A 140 9.74 -38.88 50.44
C GLU A 140 8.96 -37.66 50.96
N PRO A 141 8.78 -37.52 52.29
CA PRO A 141 8.10 -36.37 52.86
C PRO A 141 8.83 -35.08 52.49
N LEU A 142 8.07 -34.11 51.95
CA LEU A 142 8.61 -32.81 51.55
C LEU A 142 9.18 -32.06 52.76
N ASP A 143 10.50 -32.03 52.88
CA ASP A 143 11.24 -31.15 53.78
C ASP A 143 11.18 -29.70 53.24
N LEU A 144 10.58 -28.82 54.04
CA LEU A 144 10.38 -27.40 53.73
C LEU A 144 11.56 -26.52 54.15
N SER A 145 12.49 -27.06 54.96
CA SER A 145 13.63 -26.34 55.49
C SER A 145 14.83 -26.34 54.55
N ASN A 146 14.85 -27.25 53.56
CA ASN A 146 15.95 -27.39 52.61
C ASN A 146 16.04 -26.20 51.64
N ARG A 147 17.20 -25.53 51.64
CA ARG A 147 17.52 -24.37 50.79
C ARG A 147 18.33 -24.72 49.54
N ASP A 148 18.69 -25.98 49.36
CA ASP A 148 19.44 -26.44 48.19
C ASP A 148 18.60 -26.28 46.90
N PRO A 149 19.09 -25.56 45.88
CA PRO A 149 18.39 -25.43 44.59
C PRO A 149 18.13 -26.76 43.90
N ALA A 150 19.02 -27.75 44.05
CA ALA A 150 18.90 -29.07 43.42
C ALA A 150 17.78 -29.92 44.05
N TYR A 151 17.48 -29.67 45.32
CA TYR A 151 16.39 -30.33 46.05
C TYR A 151 15.01 -29.94 45.50
N TRP A 152 14.86 -28.70 44.99
CA TRP A 152 13.59 -28.15 44.50
C TRP A 152 13.29 -28.51 43.03
N THR A 153 13.07 -29.81 42.78
CA THR A 153 12.62 -30.31 41.47
C THR A 153 11.22 -29.82 41.10
N PRO A 154 10.84 -29.81 39.80
CA PRO A 154 9.50 -29.43 39.37
C PRO A 154 8.38 -30.22 40.07
N ALA A 155 8.61 -31.50 40.36
CA ALA A 155 7.67 -32.36 41.08
C ALA A 155 7.47 -31.91 42.55
N ARG A 156 8.55 -31.66 43.29
CA ARG A 156 8.48 -31.18 44.69
C ARG A 156 7.88 -29.77 44.80
N LYS A 157 8.13 -28.89 43.82
CA LYS A 157 7.47 -27.57 43.73
C LYS A 157 5.96 -27.68 43.51
N ARG A 158 5.48 -28.67 42.74
CA ARG A 158 4.04 -28.94 42.57
C ARG A 158 3.42 -29.45 43.87
N GLN A 159 4.07 -30.42 44.53
CA GLN A 159 3.64 -30.91 45.85
C GLN A 159 3.57 -29.79 46.90
N TYR A 160 4.54 -28.87 46.93
CA TYR A 160 4.50 -27.70 47.81
C TYR A 160 3.27 -26.82 47.55
N LYS A 161 2.99 -26.52 46.27
CA LYS A 161 1.82 -25.71 45.88
C LYS A 161 0.51 -26.38 46.28
N GLU A 162 0.38 -27.69 46.04
CA GLU A 162 -0.81 -28.46 46.43
C GLU A 162 -1.03 -28.48 47.94
N ARG A 163 0.05 -28.63 48.74
CA ARG A 163 -0.02 -28.52 50.21
C ARG A 163 -0.39 -27.12 50.69
N LYS A 164 0.10 -26.08 50.01
CA LYS A 164 -0.22 -24.69 50.35
C LYS A 164 -1.66 -24.31 50.01
N LEU A 165 -2.25 -24.93 48.98
CA LEU A 165 -3.62 -24.70 48.55
C LEU A 165 -4.66 -25.45 49.41
N LYS A 166 -4.24 -26.53 50.08
CA LYS A 166 -5.06 -27.33 51.01
C LYS A 166 -5.04 -26.79 52.46
N ARG A 167 -4.25 -25.76 52.75
CA ARG A 167 -4.24 -25.02 54.02
C ARG A 167 -5.04 -23.75 53.87
#